data_AF-C1FQ54-F1
#
_entry.id   AF-C1FQ54-F1
#
_cell.length_a   1.000
_cell.length_b   1.000
_cell.length_c   1.000
_cell.angle_alpha   90.00
_cell.angle_beta   90.00
_cell.angle_gamma   90.00
#
_symmetry.space_group_name_H-M   'P 1'
#
loop_
_entity.id
_entity.type
_entity.pdbx_description
1 polymer ?
#
loop_
_entity_poly.entity_id
_entity_poly.type
_entity_poly.pdbx_seq_one_letter_code
_entity_poly.pdbx_strand_id
1 'polypeptide(L)'
;MNNIKELVKSTNELSKSLNDANDETFTNITCYLRTSSLSESQCEESIHEILAMFLTAENNNESIENIIGNDSQKFCDEIIESYATKKFSKENVIVNLKIILNCFFILWSINIVFNYIPNMIKSKSLLLNYNFSLSFIINTVLITFLSFAVFNYIGKTAFKEESNKIFVIKFILLYIIFMIISVFTWKKLIKIILFTTKIHYVLIFIAISYLILFLLSQYTYKQK
;
A
#
# COMPACT_ATOMS: atom_id res chain seq x y z
N MET A 1 16.72 4.54 -13.90
CA MET A 1 15.56 3.87 -14.52
C MET A 1 15.56 2.45 -13.97
N ASN A 2 14.40 1.95 -13.56
CA ASN A 2 14.02 0.53 -13.59
C ASN A 2 14.55 -0.57 -12.65
N ASN A 3 15.67 -0.49 -11.91
CA ASN A 3 16.19 -1.73 -11.26
C ASN A 3 15.14 -2.45 -10.37
N ILE A 4 14.52 -1.79 -9.38
CA ILE A 4 13.51 -2.44 -8.51
C ILE A 4 12.28 -2.91 -9.29
N LYS A 5 11.78 -2.12 -10.26
CA LYS A 5 10.59 -2.51 -11.04
C LYS A 5 10.87 -3.70 -11.95
N GLU A 6 12.05 -3.73 -12.57
CA GLU A 6 12.53 -4.86 -13.36
C GLU A 6 12.76 -6.07 -12.47
N LEU A 7 13.32 -5.88 -11.26
CA LEU A 7 13.52 -6.93 -10.26
C LEU A 7 12.18 -7.54 -9.85
N VAL A 8 11.21 -6.73 -9.43
CA VAL A 8 9.84 -7.18 -9.09
C VAL A 8 9.21 -7.92 -10.27
N LYS A 9 9.33 -7.38 -11.49
CA LYS A 9 8.79 -8.02 -12.69
C LYS A 9 9.44 -9.37 -12.94
N SER A 10 10.77 -9.44 -12.89
CA SER A 10 11.54 -10.67 -13.08
C SER A 10 11.21 -11.70 -12.02
N THR A 11 11.14 -11.30 -10.75
CA THR A 11 10.76 -12.16 -9.63
C THR A 11 9.36 -12.74 -9.83
N ASN A 12 8.38 -11.92 -10.20
CA ASN A 12 7.00 -12.38 -10.44
C ASN A 12 6.88 -13.28 -11.68
N GLU A 13 7.76 -13.13 -12.67
CA GLU A 13 7.79 -14.01 -13.84
C GLU A 13 8.43 -15.34 -13.50
N LEU A 14 9.55 -15.34 -12.77
CA LEU A 14 10.28 -16.53 -12.34
C LEU A 14 9.52 -17.33 -11.27
N SER A 15 8.81 -16.68 -10.35
CA SER A 15 8.07 -17.38 -9.28
C SER A 15 6.98 -18.30 -9.82
N LYS A 16 6.48 -18.05 -11.04
CA LYS A 16 5.47 -18.90 -11.70
C LYS A 16 5.97 -20.29 -12.06
N SER A 17 7.29 -20.52 -12.05
CA SER A 17 7.85 -21.86 -12.29
C SER A 17 8.01 -22.69 -11.03
N LEU A 18 7.76 -22.12 -9.84
CA LEU A 18 7.78 -22.87 -8.59
C LEU A 18 6.67 -23.93 -8.59
N ASN A 19 6.91 -25.03 -7.89
CA ASN A 19 5.85 -25.99 -7.59
C ASN A 19 4.87 -25.44 -6.55
N ASP A 20 3.68 -26.03 -6.45
CA ASP A 20 2.60 -25.53 -5.58
C ASP A 20 3.00 -25.36 -4.10
N ALA A 21 3.79 -26.29 -3.56
CA ALA A 21 4.21 -26.26 -2.15
C ALA A 21 5.19 -25.12 -1.88
N ASN A 22 6.15 -24.93 -2.78
CA ASN A 22 7.14 -23.87 -2.68
C ASN A 22 6.54 -22.50 -3.00
N ASP A 23 5.58 -22.42 -3.93
CA ASP A 23 4.86 -21.18 -4.27
C ASP A 23 4.06 -20.64 -3.08
N GLU A 24 3.39 -21.51 -2.32
CA GLU A 24 2.65 -21.11 -1.11
C GLU A 24 3.61 -20.52 -0.06
N THR A 25 4.70 -21.22 0.22
CA THR A 25 5.69 -20.76 1.21
C THR A 25 6.38 -19.47 0.77
N PHE A 26 6.75 -19.37 -0.52
CA PHE A 26 7.33 -18.17 -1.11
C PHE A 26 6.37 -16.98 -1.06
N THR A 27 5.08 -17.21 -1.30
CA THR A 27 4.03 -16.18 -1.19
C THR A 27 3.91 -15.66 0.23
N ASN A 28 3.96 -16.53 1.24
CA ASN A 28 3.89 -16.15 2.64
C ASN A 28 5.12 -15.34 3.07
N ILE A 29 6.33 -15.76 2.67
CA ILE A 29 7.58 -15.01 2.87
C ILE A 29 7.48 -13.61 2.24
N THR A 30 7.03 -13.55 0.99
CA THR A 30 6.89 -12.30 0.26
C THR A 30 5.90 -11.35 0.95
N CYS A 31 4.76 -11.85 1.41
CA CYS A 31 3.79 -11.07 2.16
C CYS A 31 4.37 -10.54 3.48
N TYR A 32 5.09 -11.38 4.22
CA TYR A 32 5.69 -10.99 5.49
C TYR A 32 6.75 -9.90 5.29
N LEU A 33 7.70 -10.11 4.38
CA LEU A 33 8.79 -9.15 4.10
C LEU A 33 8.25 -7.80 3.60
N ARG A 34 7.25 -7.77 2.72
CA ARG A 34 6.67 -6.50 2.20
C ARG A 34 5.93 -5.67 3.25
N THR A 35 5.54 -6.29 4.36
CA THR A 35 4.92 -5.59 5.51
C THR A 35 5.90 -5.29 6.64
N SER A 36 7.17 -5.66 6.47
CA SER A 36 8.21 -5.45 7.46
C SER A 36 8.72 -4.00 7.48
N SER A 37 9.72 -3.75 8.31
CA SER A 37 10.42 -2.46 8.39
C SER A 37 11.48 -2.25 7.30
N LEU A 38 11.68 -3.21 6.40
CA LEU A 38 12.65 -3.13 5.31
C LEU A 38 12.30 -2.00 4.34
N SER A 39 13.32 -1.34 3.77
CA SER A 39 13.09 -0.44 2.64
C SER A 39 12.70 -1.24 1.39
N GLU A 40 11.97 -0.62 0.45
CA GLU A 40 11.52 -1.26 -0.80
C GLU A 40 12.66 -2.00 -1.53
N SER A 41 13.85 -1.41 -1.60
CA SER A 41 15.03 -2.03 -2.22
C SER A 41 15.46 -3.30 -1.50
N GLN A 42 15.69 -3.21 -0.18
CA GLN A 42 16.14 -4.33 0.64
C GLN A 42 15.12 -5.47 0.61
N CYS A 43 13.83 -5.11 0.65
CA CYS A 43 12.74 -6.06 0.60
C CYS A 43 12.73 -6.82 -0.73
N GLU A 44 12.70 -6.12 -1.86
CA GLU A 44 12.61 -6.78 -3.17
C GLU A 44 13.92 -7.47 -3.59
N GLU A 45 15.08 -6.98 -3.15
CA GLU A 45 16.37 -7.69 -3.26
C GLU A 45 16.33 -9.01 -2.49
N SER A 46 15.91 -8.99 -1.22
CA SER A 46 15.81 -10.20 -0.40
C SER A 46 14.81 -11.21 -1.00
N ILE A 47 13.65 -10.74 -1.46
CA ILE A 47 12.65 -11.60 -2.11
C ILE A 47 13.23 -12.25 -3.37
N HIS A 48 13.97 -11.50 -4.18
CA HIS A 48 14.60 -12.03 -5.39
C HIS A 48 15.67 -13.09 -5.08
N GLU A 49 16.51 -12.85 -4.07
CA GLU A 49 17.53 -13.81 -3.62
C GLU A 49 16.88 -15.08 -3.06
N ILE A 50 15.81 -14.96 -2.27
CA ILE A 50 15.06 -16.10 -1.75
C ILE A 50 14.46 -16.93 -2.89
N LEU A 51 13.89 -16.28 -3.91
CA LEU A 51 13.37 -16.99 -5.07
C LEU A 51 14.44 -17.80 -5.79
N ALA A 52 15.64 -17.23 -5.96
CA ALA A 52 16.76 -17.94 -6.57
C ALA A 52 17.18 -19.17 -5.76
N MET A 53 17.18 -19.08 -4.42
CA MET A 53 17.43 -20.23 -3.54
C MET A 53 16.36 -21.32 -3.70
N PHE A 54 15.08 -20.94 -3.77
CA PHE A 54 13.96 -21.87 -3.95
C PHE A 54 14.07 -22.63 -5.27
N LEU A 55 14.30 -21.91 -6.38
CA LEU A 55 14.47 -22.52 -7.71
C LEU A 55 15.70 -23.43 -7.76
N THR A 56 16.78 -23.09 -7.07
CA THR A 56 17.99 -23.93 -6.99
C THR A 56 17.70 -25.23 -6.23
N ALA A 57 16.97 -25.14 -5.12
CA ALA A 57 16.55 -26.32 -4.35
C ALA A 57 15.68 -27.26 -5.19
N GLU A 58 14.69 -26.71 -5.89
CA GLU A 58 13.81 -27.49 -6.79
C GLU A 58 14.61 -28.20 -7.89
N ASN A 59 15.54 -27.49 -8.55
CA ASN A 59 16.37 -28.06 -9.59
C ASN A 59 17.27 -29.19 -9.06
N ASN A 60 17.71 -29.11 -7.81
CA ASN A 60 18.51 -30.14 -7.15
C ASN A 60 17.67 -31.26 -6.50
N ASN A 61 16.34 -31.18 -6.55
CA ASN A 61 15.42 -32.03 -5.77
C ASN A 61 15.70 -31.98 -4.24
N GLU A 62 16.17 -30.84 -3.76
CA GLU A 62 16.37 -30.56 -2.34
C GLU A 62 15.11 -29.91 -1.74
N SER A 63 14.82 -30.25 -0.49
CA SER A 63 13.71 -29.64 0.25
C SER A 63 14.08 -28.21 0.69
N ILE A 64 13.16 -27.26 0.55
CA ILE A 64 13.37 -25.85 0.90
C ILE A 64 13.56 -25.67 2.41
N GLU A 65 13.05 -26.59 3.23
CA GLU A 65 13.24 -26.63 4.68
C GLU A 65 14.71 -26.79 5.07
N ASN A 66 15.55 -27.37 4.19
CA ASN A 66 17.00 -27.39 4.41
C ASN A 66 17.64 -26.00 4.28
N ILE A 67 16.98 -25.07 3.59
CA ILE A 67 17.45 -23.70 3.35
C ILE A 67 16.86 -22.75 4.38
N ILE A 68 15.53 -22.73 4.53
CA ILE A 68 14.83 -21.78 5.41
C ILE A 68 14.62 -22.31 6.83
N GLY A 69 14.91 -23.58 7.07
CA GLY A 69 14.58 -24.27 8.33
C GLY A 69 13.09 -24.61 8.45
N ASN A 70 12.72 -25.15 9.61
CA ASN A 70 11.32 -25.53 9.90
C ASN A 70 10.42 -24.33 10.28
N ASP A 71 10.99 -23.12 10.39
CA ASP A 71 10.28 -21.92 10.81
C ASP A 71 10.57 -20.78 9.82
N SER A 72 9.73 -20.69 8.79
CA SER A 72 9.84 -19.66 7.75
C SER A 72 9.66 -18.24 8.29
N GLN A 73 8.90 -18.08 9.40
CA GLN A 73 8.73 -16.78 10.02
C GLN A 73 10.03 -16.33 10.68
N LYS A 74 10.68 -17.23 11.44
CA LYS A 74 11.97 -16.97 12.07
C LYS A 74 13.04 -16.65 11.03
N PHE A 75 13.06 -17.37 9.91
CA PHE A 75 13.93 -17.06 8.77
C PHE A 75 13.74 -15.62 8.27
N CYS A 76 12.48 -15.18 8.09
CA CYS A 76 12.20 -13.80 7.71
C CYS A 76 12.62 -12.79 8.78
N ASP A 77 12.41 -13.11 10.05
CA ASP A 77 12.79 -12.23 11.17
C ASP A 77 14.32 -12.03 11.23
N GLU A 78 15.10 -13.09 10.99
CA GLU A 78 16.57 -13.02 10.90
C GLU A 78 17.04 -12.13 9.73
N ILE A 79 16.38 -12.24 8.57
CA ILE A 79 16.63 -11.34 7.43
C ILE A 79 16.34 -9.89 7.83
N ILE A 80 15.18 -9.63 8.42
CA ILE A 80 14.79 -8.27 8.83
C ILE A 80 15.79 -7.71 9.86
N GLU A 81 16.23 -8.52 10.82
CA GLU A 81 17.20 -8.12 11.84
C GLU A 81 18.57 -7.79 11.23
N SER A 82 19.00 -8.51 10.21
CA SER A 82 20.26 -8.23 9.50
C SER A 82 20.31 -6.82 8.89
N TYR A 83 19.15 -6.28 8.48
CA TYR A 83 19.01 -4.93 7.94
C TYR A 83 18.65 -3.86 8.99
N ALA A 84 18.26 -4.26 10.21
CA ALA A 84 17.62 -3.38 11.21
C ALA A 84 18.55 -2.32 11.83
N THR A 85 19.85 -2.29 11.49
CA THR A 85 20.82 -1.32 12.00
C THR A 85 20.59 0.13 11.57
N LYS A 86 19.67 0.41 10.62
CA LYS A 86 19.35 1.78 10.15
C LYS A 86 17.89 2.16 10.35
N LYS A 87 17.42 2.22 11.61
CA LYS A 87 16.01 2.51 11.96
C LYS A 87 15.49 3.92 11.60
N PHE A 88 16.35 4.89 11.30
CA PHE A 88 15.91 6.26 11.03
C PHE A 88 16.69 6.88 9.86
N SER A 89 16.18 6.70 8.64
CA SER A 89 16.67 7.42 7.47
C SER A 89 15.68 8.54 7.11
N LYS A 90 16.20 9.71 6.71
CA LYS A 90 15.37 10.78 6.14
C LYS A 90 14.58 10.29 4.92
N GLU A 91 15.12 9.30 4.22
CA GLU A 91 14.49 8.62 3.10
C GLU A 91 13.16 7.95 3.50
N ASN A 92 13.11 7.21 4.61
CA ASN A 92 11.87 6.56 5.06
C ASN A 92 10.76 7.57 5.38
N VAL A 93 11.11 8.73 5.96
CA VAL A 93 10.14 9.80 6.22
C VAL A 93 9.59 10.38 4.92
N ILE A 94 10.46 10.64 3.94
CA ILE A 94 10.06 11.18 2.62
C ILE A 94 9.16 10.17 1.88
N VAL A 95 9.51 8.89 1.91
CA VAL A 95 8.72 7.83 1.28
C VAL A 95 7.35 7.71 1.93
N ASN A 96 7.27 7.66 3.26
CA ASN A 96 5.99 7.58 3.97
C ASN A 96 5.12 8.83 3.74
N LEU A 97 5.71 10.02 3.76
CA LEU A 97 5.00 11.27 3.46
C LEU A 97 4.45 11.25 2.03
N LYS A 98 5.23 10.78 1.07
CA LYS A 98 4.81 10.64 -0.33
C LYS A 98 3.63 9.67 -0.46
N ILE A 99 3.63 8.55 0.26
CA ILE A 99 2.51 7.59 0.25
C ILE A 99 1.24 8.27 0.79
N ILE A 100 1.33 8.94 1.94
CA ILE A 100 0.19 9.63 2.57
C ILE A 100 -0.37 10.72 1.64
N LEU A 101 0.51 11.53 1.03
CA LEU A 101 0.11 12.58 0.08
C LEU A 101 -0.56 11.99 -1.16
N ASN A 102 -0.01 10.92 -1.74
CA ASN A 102 -0.63 10.25 -2.88
C ASN A 102 -2.02 9.72 -2.53
N CYS A 103 -2.18 9.03 -1.39
CA CYS A 103 -3.48 8.57 -0.92
C CYS A 103 -4.49 9.72 -0.80
N PHE A 104 -4.06 10.84 -0.21
CA PHE A 104 -4.90 12.03 -0.07
C PHE A 104 -5.34 12.59 -1.43
N PHE A 105 -4.43 12.79 -2.38
CA PHE A 105 -4.77 13.34 -3.69
C PHE A 105 -5.63 12.40 -4.54
N ILE A 106 -5.43 11.09 -4.44
CA ILE A 106 -6.29 10.08 -5.10
C ILE A 106 -7.71 10.19 -4.57
N LEU A 107 -7.88 10.16 -3.25
CA LEU A 107 -9.20 10.26 -2.61
C LEU A 107 -9.88 11.60 -2.88
N TRP A 108 -9.11 12.69 -2.95
CA TRP A 108 -9.65 14.00 -3.30
C TRP A 108 -10.10 14.07 -4.77
N SER A 109 -9.34 13.47 -5.67
CA SER A 109 -9.71 13.36 -7.10
C SER A 109 -11.00 12.55 -7.26
N ILE A 110 -11.12 11.42 -6.56
CA ILE A 110 -12.35 10.62 -6.49
C ILE A 110 -13.51 11.47 -5.95
N ASN A 111 -13.30 12.22 -4.86
CA ASN A 111 -14.33 13.08 -4.29
C ASN A 111 -14.86 14.10 -5.30
N ILE A 112 -13.98 14.71 -6.09
CA ILE A 112 -14.37 15.66 -7.15
C ILE A 112 -15.19 14.93 -8.23
N VAL A 113 -14.74 13.77 -8.71
CA VAL A 113 -15.46 13.01 -9.73
C VAL A 113 -16.85 12.62 -9.27
N PHE A 114 -17.02 12.15 -8.03
CA PHE A 114 -18.31 11.63 -7.56
C PHE A 114 -19.24 12.70 -6.98
N ASN A 115 -18.72 13.78 -6.38
CA ASN A 115 -19.57 14.81 -5.75
C ASN A 115 -19.67 16.09 -6.57
N TYR A 116 -18.63 16.49 -7.32
CA TYR A 116 -18.64 17.75 -8.06
C TYR A 116 -19.18 17.59 -9.48
N ILE A 117 -18.71 16.59 -10.25
CA ILE A 117 -19.14 16.42 -11.66
C ILE A 117 -20.67 16.24 -11.79
N PRO A 118 -21.35 15.41 -10.98
CA PRO A 118 -22.81 15.28 -11.09
C PRO A 118 -23.56 16.59 -10.77
N ASN A 119 -23.06 17.38 -9.83
CA ASN A 119 -23.67 18.66 -9.46
C ASN A 119 -23.44 19.72 -10.55
N MET A 120 -22.29 19.70 -11.22
CA MET A 120 -22.00 20.53 -12.39
C MET A 120 -22.95 20.21 -13.54
N ILE A 121 -23.17 18.92 -13.83
CA ILE A 121 -24.09 18.48 -14.89
C ILE A 121 -25.53 18.92 -14.57
N LYS A 122 -25.99 18.74 -13.32
CA LYS A 122 -27.34 19.13 -12.90
C LYS A 122 -27.57 20.64 -12.96
N SER A 123 -26.58 21.43 -12.56
CA SER A 123 -26.68 22.90 -12.50
C SER A 123 -26.41 23.59 -13.84
N LYS A 124 -25.89 22.88 -14.85
CA LYS A 124 -25.46 23.42 -16.15
C LYS A 124 -24.49 24.61 -16.05
N SER A 125 -23.76 24.73 -14.94
CA SER A 125 -22.78 25.79 -14.70
C SER A 125 -21.40 25.20 -14.44
N LEU A 126 -20.40 25.67 -15.19
CA LEU A 126 -19.00 25.28 -15.01
C LEU A 126 -18.31 26.04 -13.86
N LEU A 127 -18.93 27.13 -13.38
CA LEU A 127 -18.37 28.00 -12.34
C LEU A 127 -19.04 27.76 -10.99
N LEU A 128 -19.12 26.49 -10.58
CA LEU A 128 -19.52 26.19 -9.22
C LEU A 128 -18.34 26.34 -8.26
N ASN A 129 -18.67 26.88 -7.10
CA ASN A 129 -17.79 26.85 -5.96
C ASN A 129 -17.69 25.41 -5.45
N TYR A 130 -16.46 24.94 -5.24
CA TYR A 130 -16.17 23.68 -4.59
C TYR A 130 -16.06 23.91 -3.07
N ASN A 131 -16.86 23.17 -2.31
CA ASN A 131 -16.88 23.22 -0.86
C ASN A 131 -16.02 22.09 -0.31
N PHE A 132 -14.90 22.45 0.33
CA PHE A 132 -14.07 21.48 1.01
C PHE A 132 -14.61 21.25 2.43
N SER A 133 -15.14 20.06 2.69
CA SER A 133 -15.81 19.74 3.96
C SER A 133 -14.89 19.03 4.94
N LEU A 134 -15.13 19.24 6.24
CA LEU A 134 -14.40 18.54 7.29
C LEU A 134 -14.63 17.02 7.25
N SER A 135 -15.83 16.59 6.81
CA SER A 135 -16.16 15.19 6.60
C SER A 135 -15.19 14.50 5.63
N PHE A 136 -14.75 15.19 4.58
CA PHE A 136 -13.80 14.62 3.63
C PHE A 136 -12.45 14.33 4.28
N ILE A 137 -11.92 15.25 5.10
CA ILE A 137 -10.64 15.04 5.81
C ILE A 137 -10.74 13.81 6.73
N ILE A 138 -11.78 13.77 7.56
CA ILE A 138 -11.95 12.69 8.55
C ILE A 138 -12.10 11.34 7.84
N ASN A 139 -12.91 11.25 6.80
CA ASN A 139 -13.05 10.01 6.02
C ASN A 139 -11.73 9.62 5.35
N THR A 140 -10.98 10.57 4.81
CA THR A 140 -9.68 10.30 4.18
C THR A 140 -8.66 9.73 5.17
N VAL A 141 -8.58 10.31 6.37
CA VAL A 141 -7.71 9.81 7.45
C VAL A 141 -8.15 8.42 7.90
N LEU A 142 -9.45 8.21 8.09
CA LEU A 142 -10.02 6.92 8.46
C LEU A 142 -9.72 5.83 7.41
N ILE A 143 -9.91 6.12 6.12
CA ILE A 143 -9.63 5.18 5.03
C ILE A 143 -8.15 4.84 5.01
N THR A 144 -7.27 5.85 5.09
CA THR A 144 -5.81 5.63 5.07
C THR A 144 -5.36 4.77 6.25
N PHE A 145 -5.89 5.03 7.44
CA PHE A 145 -5.61 4.23 8.63
C PHE A 145 -6.08 2.79 8.48
N LEU A 146 -7.31 2.59 7.97
CA LEU A 146 -7.85 1.25 7.74
C LEU A 146 -7.00 0.48 6.72
N SER A 147 -6.62 1.11 5.60
CA SER A 147 -5.74 0.50 4.59
C SER A 147 -4.41 0.04 5.21
N PHE A 148 -3.79 0.88 6.04
CA PHE A 148 -2.54 0.52 6.71
C PHE A 148 -2.74 -0.59 7.74
N ALA A 149 -3.85 -0.58 8.49
CA ALA A 149 -4.16 -1.63 9.46
C ALA A 149 -4.39 -2.99 8.78
N VAL A 150 -5.14 -3.02 7.67
CA VAL A 150 -5.39 -4.22 6.88
C VAL A 150 -4.08 -4.74 6.27
N PHE A 151 -3.28 -3.87 5.66
CA PHE A 151 -2.00 -4.24 5.06
C PHE A 151 -1.08 -4.92 6.08
N ASN A 152 -0.91 -4.33 7.26
CA ASN A 152 -0.10 -4.91 8.33
C ASN A 152 -0.70 -6.18 8.94
N TYR A 153 -2.03 -6.28 9.00
CA TYR A 153 -2.69 -7.49 9.48
C TYR A 153 -2.37 -8.67 8.57
N ILE A 154 -2.53 -8.49 7.25
CA ILE A 154 -2.25 -9.53 6.24
C ILE A 154 -0.84 -10.07 6.40
N GLY A 155 0.16 -9.19 6.47
CA GLY A 155 1.55 -9.61 6.60
C GLY A 155 1.85 -10.35 7.91
N LYS A 156 1.34 -9.86 9.05
CA LYS A 156 1.52 -10.52 10.35
C LYS A 156 0.79 -11.86 10.49
N THR A 157 -0.16 -12.13 9.59
CA THR A 157 -0.87 -13.41 9.54
C THR A 157 -0.40 -14.29 8.37
N ALA A 158 0.62 -13.88 7.61
CA ALA A 158 1.06 -14.60 6.41
C ALA A 158 1.43 -16.06 6.69
N PHE A 159 2.06 -16.36 7.84
CA PHE A 159 2.44 -17.72 8.23
C PHE A 159 1.40 -18.42 9.13
N LYS A 160 0.26 -17.79 9.42
CA LYS A 160 -0.76 -18.41 10.26
C LYS A 160 -1.66 -19.27 9.38
N GLU A 161 -1.82 -20.53 9.76
CA GLU A 161 -2.86 -21.42 9.25
C GLU A 161 -4.25 -21.01 9.78
N GLU A 162 -4.66 -19.79 9.50
CA GLU A 162 -6.02 -19.34 9.77
C GLU A 162 -6.90 -19.75 8.58
N SER A 163 -8.00 -20.47 8.85
CA SER A 163 -8.91 -20.83 7.77
C SER A 163 -9.40 -19.57 7.03
N ASN A 164 -9.35 -19.59 5.70
CA ASN A 164 -9.76 -18.48 4.85
C ASN A 164 -11.14 -17.91 5.23
N LYS A 165 -12.06 -18.76 5.71
CA LYS A 165 -13.39 -18.35 6.18
C LYS A 165 -13.34 -17.40 7.39
N ILE A 166 -12.52 -17.68 8.40
CA ILE A 166 -12.43 -16.86 9.61
C ILE A 166 -11.80 -15.50 9.26
N PHE A 167 -10.74 -15.50 8.44
CA PHE A 167 -10.12 -14.27 7.94
C PHE A 167 -11.14 -13.39 7.19
N VAL A 168 -11.88 -13.98 6.25
CA VAL A 168 -12.91 -13.27 5.46
C VAL A 168 -14.02 -12.71 6.36
N ILE A 169 -14.49 -13.47 7.35
CA ILE A 169 -15.52 -13.00 8.30
C ILE A 169 -15.01 -11.80 9.10
N LYS A 170 -13.80 -11.86 9.66
CA LYS A 170 -13.18 -10.76 10.40
C LYS A 170 -13.04 -9.51 9.51
N PHE A 171 -12.60 -9.69 8.27
CA PHE A 171 -12.45 -8.61 7.30
C PHE A 171 -13.79 -7.95 6.95
N ILE A 172 -14.82 -8.74 6.66
CA ILE A 172 -16.18 -8.23 6.37
C ILE A 172 -16.74 -7.47 7.57
N LEU A 173 -16.59 -8.01 8.78
CA LEU A 173 -17.09 -7.38 10.00
C LEU A 173 -16.40 -6.02 10.24
N LEU A 174 -15.07 -5.96 10.06
CA LEU A 174 -14.31 -4.72 10.13
C LEU A 174 -14.78 -3.70 9.08
N TYR A 175 -15.01 -4.15 7.84
CA TYR A 175 -15.51 -3.30 6.75
C TYR A 175 -16.91 -2.73 7.05
N ILE A 176 -17.83 -3.54 7.59
CA ILE A 176 -19.18 -3.08 7.95
C ILE A 176 -19.12 -2.02 9.04
N ILE A 177 -18.33 -2.24 10.10
CA ILE A 177 -18.15 -1.26 11.18
C ILE A 177 -17.63 0.07 10.59
N PHE A 178 -16.63 -0.02 9.70
CA PHE A 178 -16.06 1.15 9.06
C PHE A 178 -17.05 1.92 8.18
N MET A 179 -17.88 1.21 7.42
CA MET A 179 -18.93 1.82 6.61
C MET A 179 -19.95 2.57 7.47
N ILE A 180 -20.35 2.01 8.61
CA ILE A 180 -21.27 2.67 9.55
C ILE A 180 -20.66 3.97 10.08
N ILE A 181 -19.40 3.95 10.52
CA ILE A 181 -18.68 5.13 11.01
C ILE A 181 -18.56 6.19 9.91
N SER A 182 -18.22 5.79 8.69
CA SER A 182 -18.06 6.69 7.54
C SER A 182 -19.38 7.39 7.17
N VAL A 183 -20.49 6.66 7.17
CA VAL A 183 -21.83 7.23 6.92
C VAL A 183 -22.26 8.18 8.05
N PHE A 184 -21.99 7.82 9.30
CA PHE A 184 -22.33 8.66 10.45
C PHE A 184 -21.55 9.98 10.45
N THR A 185 -20.23 9.91 10.23
CA THR A 185 -19.38 11.11 10.13
C THR A 185 -19.77 11.98 8.95
N TRP A 186 -20.10 11.38 7.80
CA TRP A 186 -20.63 12.11 6.65
C TRP A 186 -21.90 12.88 7.01
N LYS A 187 -22.92 12.22 7.56
CA LYS A 187 -24.19 12.87 7.90
C LYS A 187 -24.02 14.03 8.88
N LYS A 188 -23.16 13.89 9.88
CA LYS A 188 -22.97 14.92 10.92
C LYS A 188 -22.08 16.07 10.47
N LEU A 189 -21.03 15.79 9.69
CA LEU A 189 -19.94 16.75 9.45
C LEU A 189 -19.93 17.34 8.04
N ILE A 190 -20.77 16.86 7.11
CA ILE A 190 -20.84 17.43 5.75
C ILE A 190 -21.23 18.92 5.74
N LYS A 191 -21.98 19.36 6.75
CA LYS A 191 -22.41 20.77 6.89
C LYS A 191 -21.27 21.70 7.29
N ILE A 192 -20.18 21.17 7.84
CA ILE A 192 -19.02 21.95 8.27
C ILE A 192 -18.10 22.11 7.05
N ILE A 193 -18.27 23.23 6.35
CA ILE A 193 -17.42 23.63 5.22
C ILE A 193 -16.21 24.37 5.79
N LEU A 194 -15.01 23.90 5.47
CA LEU A 194 -13.76 24.52 5.91
C LEU A 194 -13.41 25.71 5.04
N PHE A 195 -13.52 25.55 3.73
CA PHE A 195 -13.35 26.64 2.78
C PHE A 195 -14.12 26.36 1.49
N THR A 196 -14.45 27.45 0.81
CA THR A 196 -15.14 27.45 -0.48
C THR A 196 -14.24 28.15 -1.49
N THR A 197 -13.94 27.48 -2.60
CA THR A 197 -13.08 28.05 -3.65
C THR A 197 -13.58 27.66 -5.03
N LYS A 198 -13.12 28.33 -6.08
CA LYS A 198 -13.49 27.98 -7.46
C LYS A 198 -12.77 26.69 -7.88
N ILE A 199 -13.48 25.81 -8.58
CA ILE A 199 -12.97 24.47 -8.94
C ILE A 199 -11.66 24.52 -9.74
N HIS A 200 -11.44 25.52 -10.59
CA HIS A 200 -10.24 25.59 -11.42
C HIS A 200 -8.97 25.77 -10.58
N TYR A 201 -9.03 26.52 -9.47
CA TYR A 201 -7.89 26.61 -8.55
C TYR A 201 -7.58 25.27 -7.89
N VAL A 202 -8.62 24.49 -7.55
CA VAL A 202 -8.47 23.14 -6.99
C VAL A 202 -7.82 22.20 -8.00
N LEU A 203 -8.31 22.18 -9.24
CA LEU A 203 -7.76 21.32 -10.29
C LEU A 203 -6.31 21.66 -10.62
N ILE A 204 -5.97 22.95 -10.72
CA ILE A 204 -4.59 23.40 -10.93
C ILE A 204 -3.71 22.95 -9.76
N PHE A 205 -4.16 23.12 -8.52
CA PHE A 205 -3.42 22.71 -7.33
C PHE A 205 -3.17 21.18 -7.29
N ILE A 206 -4.18 20.38 -7.62
CA ILE A 206 -4.05 18.92 -7.70
C ILE A 206 -3.06 18.53 -8.81
N ALA A 207 -3.16 19.14 -9.99
CA ALA A 207 -2.26 18.85 -11.11
C ALA A 207 -0.79 19.17 -10.77
N ILE A 208 -0.55 20.33 -10.16
CA ILE A 208 0.79 20.73 -9.69
C ILE A 208 1.28 19.76 -8.61
N SER A 209 0.42 19.38 -7.67
CA SER A 209 0.79 18.44 -6.59
C SER A 209 1.18 17.06 -7.14
N TYR A 210 0.44 16.53 -8.11
CA TYR A 210 0.83 15.28 -8.78
C TYR A 210 2.13 15.41 -9.56
N LEU A 211 2.38 16.55 -10.22
CA LEU A 211 3.63 16.81 -10.91
C LEU A 211 4.82 16.85 -9.93
N ILE A 212 4.65 17.48 -8.77
CA ILE A 212 5.66 17.49 -7.70
C ILE A 212 5.92 16.06 -7.19
N LEU A 213 4.87 15.29 -6.92
CA LEU A 213 4.99 13.89 -6.47
C LEU A 213 5.67 13.02 -7.52
N PHE A 214 5.39 13.26 -8.81
CA PHE A 214 6.05 12.61 -9.93
C PHE A 214 7.54 12.96 -10.00
N LEU A 215 7.91 14.23 -9.87
CA LEU A 215 9.32 14.66 -9.86
C LEU A 215 10.07 14.12 -8.64
N LEU A 216 9.46 14.16 -7.45
CA LEU A 216 10.02 13.54 -6.24
C LEU A 216 10.21 12.04 -6.44
N SER A 217 9.27 11.37 -7.12
CA SER A 217 9.41 9.96 -7.48
C SER A 217 10.55 9.68 -8.43
N GLN A 218 11.04 10.64 -9.21
CA GLN A 218 12.23 10.42 -10.02
C GLN A 218 13.52 10.71 -9.25
N TYR A 219 13.49 11.67 -8.32
CA TYR A 219 14.66 12.07 -7.54
C TYR A 219 15.06 11.03 -6.49
N THR A 220 14.11 10.48 -5.73
CA THR A 220 14.38 9.46 -4.71
C THR A 220 14.97 8.17 -5.29
N TYR A 221 14.74 7.89 -6.58
CA TYR A 221 15.26 6.71 -7.29
C TYR A 221 16.57 6.98 -8.06
N LYS A 222 17.11 8.21 -8.04
CA LYS A 222 18.40 8.56 -8.67
C LYS A 222 19.57 8.63 -7.68
N GLN A 223 19.31 8.65 -6.38
CA GLN A 223 20.36 8.68 -5.34
C GLN A 223 20.74 7.28 -4.81
N LYS A 224 20.17 6.21 -5.38
CA LYS A 224 20.62 4.83 -5.23
C LYS A 224 21.13 4.35 -6.59
#